data_AF-A0A7Y5LRC1-F1
#
_entry.id   AF-A0A7Y5LRC1-F1
#
_cell.length_a   1.000
_cell.length_b   1.000
_cell.length_c   1.000
_cell.angle_alpha   90.00
_cell.angle_beta   90.00
_cell.angle_gamma   90.00
#
_symmetry.space_group_name_H-M   'P 1'
#
loop_
_entity.id
_entity.type
_entity.pdbx_description
1 polymer ?
#
loop_
_entity_poly.entity_id
_entity_poly.type
_entity_poly.pdbx_seq_one_letter_code
_entity_poly.pdbx_strand_id
1 'polypeptide(L)'
;MSGFVKMGGFSADRYHNYHELVSLIFQLRDTFPNLVRLESIGRSYEGREIWLIEITDQSSGPAADKPAIWLDGNTHAGELAGAEVSLYAAHRLCYGFGSEPILTQLVQSRAFYIVPRISPDGAERVLSTTVPLRSGTRPYPHDDIPKGLIPQDIDGNGRILQMRVQSPTGAWRMSTVEPKLMVPRRIEDHEGPFFHLFREGLFDPFDLSRFEVPESRFGLDFNRNYPYGWRPQHLQAGAGPYPLSEQETRAQVDALLARPNVGAVITYHTYCGALLRPFSDKPDSAMDARDLSLYKWVGESGARLTGYPCISVFHDFKYVESDHISGAFDDWVYNHRGIMAFTIEIWNIAEQAGIQVTDLPDFFFKGKRTDEENVAILRWCERELGERAYVTWRKFDHPQLGEVEIGGWDRLYSWQNPPVEYLAGECERNFKFIVAFAGATPRITFRSVDVTDLGHGNHRVRVIVENDGYFPTCGTRQAVTLKVAEPVKVSIAFADGCSLVSGAETQNLGHLDGIVDSILGTFVDPVQFSGATEGNVGTAEWVVSGTGRAVITAAGGRGGRLTKTIDLTCISRSLEAGIADP
;
A
#
# COMPACT_ATOMS: atom_id res chain seq x y z
N MET A 1 6.80 23.48 12.44
CA MET A 1 5.73 22.54 12.84
C MET A 1 4.45 22.96 12.14
N SER A 2 3.95 22.17 11.19
CA SER A 2 2.58 22.32 10.68
C SER A 2 1.61 21.89 11.78
N GLY A 3 0.54 22.64 12.02
CA GLY A 3 -0.46 22.26 13.02
C GLY A 3 -1.09 20.89 12.74
N PHE A 4 -1.66 20.27 13.77
CA PHE A 4 -2.40 19.01 13.62
C PHE A 4 -3.56 19.16 12.62
N VAL A 5 -3.70 18.22 11.70
CA VAL A 5 -4.82 18.20 10.75
C VAL A 5 -6.03 17.57 11.43
N LYS A 6 -7.16 18.29 11.42
CA LYS A 6 -8.46 17.81 11.88
C LYS A 6 -9.48 17.87 10.76
N MET A 7 -10.16 16.76 10.49
CA MET A 7 -11.09 16.66 9.37
C MET A 7 -12.15 15.60 9.65
N GLY A 8 -13.37 16.03 9.94
CA GLY A 8 -14.50 15.11 10.11
C GLY A 8 -14.33 14.09 11.23
N GLY A 9 -13.78 14.51 12.38
CA GLY A 9 -13.49 13.61 13.50
C GLY A 9 -12.09 13.00 13.45
N PHE A 10 -11.51 12.78 12.27
CA PHE A 10 -10.11 12.35 12.15
C PHE A 10 -9.16 13.45 12.62
N SER A 11 -8.12 13.06 13.35
CA SER A 11 -7.10 13.96 13.87
C SER A 11 -5.74 13.28 13.87
N ALA A 12 -4.76 13.87 13.19
CA ALA A 12 -3.39 13.34 13.12
C ALA A 12 -2.53 13.75 14.35
N ASP A 13 -3.15 13.82 15.54
CA ASP A 13 -2.50 14.13 16.83
C ASP A 13 -2.39 12.90 17.75
N ARG A 14 -2.83 11.73 17.28
CA ARG A 14 -2.80 10.44 17.98
C ARG A 14 -2.83 9.28 16.99
N TYR A 15 -2.56 8.08 17.51
CA TYR A 15 -2.84 6.82 16.84
C TYR A 15 -4.16 6.26 17.36
N HIS A 16 -5.08 5.92 16.46
CA HIS A 16 -6.43 5.51 16.83
C HIS A 16 -6.45 4.03 17.21
N ASN A 17 -7.07 3.70 18.35
CA ASN A 17 -7.40 2.31 18.65
C ASN A 17 -8.53 1.80 17.75
N TYR A 18 -8.85 0.51 17.82
CA TYR A 18 -9.81 -0.13 16.94
C TYR A 18 -11.21 0.45 17.11
N HIS A 19 -11.63 0.75 18.34
CA HIS A 19 -12.93 1.37 18.59
C HIS A 19 -13.02 2.77 17.96
N GLU A 20 -11.97 3.58 18.11
CA GLU A 20 -11.89 4.91 17.49
C GLU A 20 -11.87 4.83 15.97
N LEU A 21 -11.08 3.92 15.39
CA LEU A 21 -11.03 3.65 13.96
C LEU A 21 -12.42 3.27 13.42
N VAL A 22 -13.09 2.32 14.06
CA VAL A 22 -14.45 1.90 13.67
C VAL A 22 -15.43 3.07 13.79
N SER A 23 -15.35 3.86 14.86
CA SER A 23 -16.19 5.04 15.04
C SER A 23 -16.00 6.06 13.90
N LEU A 24 -14.74 6.31 13.51
CA LEU A 24 -14.40 7.23 12.42
C LEU A 24 -14.98 6.78 11.07
N ILE A 25 -14.81 5.50 10.70
CA ILE A 25 -15.28 5.02 9.39
C ILE A 25 -16.81 4.99 9.31
N PHE A 26 -17.50 4.66 10.41
CA PHE A 26 -18.97 4.71 10.46
C PHE A 26 -19.48 6.14 10.41
N GLN A 27 -18.86 7.07 11.16
CA GLN A 27 -19.18 8.49 11.07
C GLN A 27 -18.95 9.04 9.65
N LEU A 28 -17.87 8.64 8.98
CA LEU A 28 -17.59 9.04 7.60
C LEU A 28 -18.68 8.53 6.65
N ARG A 29 -19.10 7.27 6.80
CA ARG A 29 -20.21 6.68 6.03
C ARG A 29 -21.54 7.40 6.25
N ASP A 30 -21.87 7.73 7.49
CA ASP A 30 -23.10 8.43 7.83
C ASP A 30 -23.10 9.88 7.33
N THR A 31 -21.92 10.51 7.27
CA THR A 31 -21.74 11.86 6.74
C THR A 31 -21.80 11.91 5.22
N PHE A 32 -21.25 10.89 4.53
CA PHE A 32 -21.18 10.82 3.07
C PHE A 32 -21.83 9.53 2.52
N PRO A 33 -23.13 9.31 2.75
CA PRO A 33 -23.80 8.07 2.35
C PRO A 33 -23.95 7.90 0.82
N ASN A 34 -23.69 8.95 0.04
CA ASN A 34 -23.62 8.84 -1.43
C ASN A 34 -22.22 8.47 -1.94
N LEU A 35 -21.20 8.55 -1.07
CA LEU A 35 -19.81 8.26 -1.45
C LEU A 35 -19.28 6.97 -0.84
N VAL A 36 -19.68 6.67 0.40
CA VAL A 36 -19.01 5.66 1.24
C VAL A 36 -19.88 4.42 1.43
N ARG A 37 -19.29 3.25 1.23
CA ARG A 37 -19.83 1.94 1.67
C ARG A 37 -18.80 1.27 2.58
N LEU A 38 -19.27 0.50 3.55
CA LEU A 38 -18.41 -0.28 4.44
C LEU A 38 -18.74 -1.77 4.29
N GLU A 39 -17.70 -2.58 4.20
CA GLU A 39 -17.76 -4.04 4.13
C GLU A 39 -16.81 -4.61 5.18
N SER A 40 -17.25 -5.61 5.94
CA SER A 40 -16.31 -6.45 6.66
C SER A 40 -15.82 -7.53 5.71
N ILE A 41 -14.52 -7.55 5.42
CA ILE A 41 -13.90 -8.52 4.51
C ILE A 41 -13.59 -9.85 5.21
N GLY A 42 -13.71 -9.87 6.54
CA GLY A 42 -13.39 -11.02 7.37
C GLY A 42 -13.23 -10.60 8.82
N ARG A 43 -12.84 -11.54 9.67
CA ARG A 43 -12.52 -11.29 11.07
C ARG A 43 -11.08 -11.64 11.36
N SER A 44 -10.51 -11.03 12.39
CA SER A 44 -9.24 -11.43 12.97
C SER A 44 -9.38 -12.63 13.89
N TYR A 45 -8.24 -13.18 14.33
CA TYR A 45 -8.18 -14.32 15.26
C TYR A 45 -9.02 -14.11 16.54
N GLU A 46 -9.02 -12.92 17.14
CA GLU A 46 -9.82 -12.57 18.32
C GLU A 46 -11.24 -12.08 17.98
N GLY A 47 -11.63 -12.13 16.69
CA GLY A 47 -12.99 -11.89 16.23
C GLY A 47 -13.33 -10.43 15.91
N ARG A 48 -12.35 -9.54 15.77
CA ARG A 48 -12.57 -8.15 15.32
C ARG A 48 -12.83 -8.13 13.82
N GLU A 49 -13.80 -7.34 13.37
CA GLU A 49 -14.08 -7.16 11.94
C GLU A 49 -12.90 -6.44 11.26
N ILE A 50 -12.53 -6.89 10.07
CA ILE A 50 -11.54 -6.24 9.21
C ILE A 50 -12.34 -5.41 8.20
N TRP A 51 -12.29 -4.10 8.34
CA TRP A 51 -13.14 -3.20 7.58
C TRP A 51 -12.47 -2.71 6.30
N LEU A 52 -13.21 -2.82 5.20
CA LEU A 52 -12.94 -2.16 3.94
C LEU A 52 -13.88 -0.96 3.78
N ILE A 53 -13.30 0.18 3.43
CA ILE A 53 -13.98 1.42 3.06
C ILE A 53 -13.98 1.50 1.53
N GLU A 54 -15.16 1.44 0.93
CA GLU A 54 -15.34 1.77 -0.49
C GLU A 54 -15.71 3.25 -0.61
N ILE A 55 -14.97 3.99 -1.43
CA ILE A 55 -15.26 5.41 -1.73
C ILE A 55 -15.37 5.59 -3.24
N THR A 56 -16.56 6.02 -3.70
CA THR A 56 -16.82 6.46 -5.07
C THR A 56 -18.12 7.26 -5.13
N ASP A 57 -18.26 8.17 -6.09
CA ASP A 57 -19.55 8.84 -6.31
C ASP A 57 -20.58 7.88 -6.90
N GLN A 58 -21.52 7.41 -6.08
CA GLN A 58 -22.53 6.44 -6.52
C GLN A 58 -23.49 7.03 -7.58
N SER A 59 -23.58 8.36 -7.70
CA SER A 59 -24.39 9.02 -8.73
C SER A 59 -23.76 8.94 -10.12
N SER A 60 -22.44 8.77 -10.22
CA SER A 60 -21.72 8.57 -11.49
C SER A 60 -21.56 7.10 -11.88
N GLY A 61 -22.18 6.17 -11.14
CA GLY A 61 -22.16 4.73 -11.38
C GLY A 61 -21.55 3.94 -10.20
N PRO A 62 -21.72 2.61 -10.20
CA PRO A 62 -21.21 1.76 -9.12
C PRO A 62 -19.68 1.65 -9.13
N ALA A 63 -19.08 1.35 -7.98
CA ALA A 63 -17.64 1.19 -7.83
C ALA A 63 -17.05 0.14 -8.79
N ALA A 64 -17.74 -0.99 -8.95
CA ALA A 64 -17.31 -2.10 -9.80
C ALA A 64 -17.18 -1.74 -11.30
N ASP A 65 -17.88 -0.70 -11.76
CA ASP A 65 -17.81 -0.22 -13.15
C ASP A 65 -16.68 0.80 -13.37
N LYS A 66 -15.99 1.22 -12.31
CA LYS A 66 -14.92 2.23 -12.39
C LYS A 66 -13.55 1.59 -12.18
N PRO A 67 -12.48 2.10 -12.81
CA PRO A 67 -11.12 1.74 -12.44
C PRO A 67 -10.90 1.99 -10.94
N ALA A 68 -10.16 1.11 -10.27
CA ALA A 68 -9.98 1.19 -8.83
C ALA A 68 -8.53 1.14 -8.38
N ILE A 69 -8.31 1.75 -7.21
CA ILE A 69 -7.10 1.60 -6.41
C ILE A 69 -7.43 0.89 -5.10
N TRP A 70 -6.52 0.03 -4.68
CA TRP A 70 -6.54 -0.62 -3.37
C TRP A 70 -5.46 0.00 -2.49
N LEU A 71 -5.82 0.34 -1.25
CA LEU A 71 -4.91 0.84 -0.22
C LEU A 71 -5.09 0.00 1.03
N ASP A 72 -4.01 -0.46 1.64
CA ASP A 72 -4.07 -1.07 2.96
C ASP A 72 -2.89 -0.69 3.84
N GLY A 73 -3.01 -0.94 5.14
CA GLY A 73 -1.95 -0.68 6.09
C GLY A 73 -2.07 -1.50 7.37
N ASN A 74 -1.02 -1.43 8.18
CA ASN A 74 -0.96 -2.05 9.51
C ASN A 74 -1.16 -3.58 9.47
N THR A 75 -0.58 -4.20 8.44
CA THR A 75 -0.36 -5.66 8.34
C THR A 75 0.56 -6.17 9.44
N HIS A 76 1.51 -5.33 9.88
CA HIS A 76 2.28 -5.55 11.09
C HIS A 76 1.74 -4.67 12.22
N ALA A 77 1.56 -5.27 13.40
CA ALA A 77 0.90 -4.68 14.56
C ALA A 77 1.46 -3.32 14.97
N GLY A 78 2.78 -3.21 15.06
CA GLY A 78 3.45 -1.99 15.50
C GLY A 78 3.62 -0.91 14.44
N GLU A 79 3.24 -1.16 13.20
CA GLU A 79 3.39 -0.22 12.06
C GLU A 79 2.10 0.60 11.89
N LEU A 80 1.77 1.37 12.93
CA LEU A 80 0.50 2.05 13.12
C LEU A 80 0.27 3.18 12.09
N ALA A 81 1.34 3.80 11.59
CA ALA A 81 1.24 4.92 10.64
C ALA A 81 0.49 4.56 9.35
N GLY A 82 0.60 3.32 8.88
CA GLY A 82 -0.13 2.88 7.68
C GLY A 82 -1.66 2.95 7.83
N ALA A 83 -2.17 2.70 9.04
CA ALA A 83 -3.59 2.86 9.33
C ALA A 83 -4.03 4.33 9.30
N GLU A 84 -3.21 5.21 9.86
CA GLU A 84 -3.49 6.64 9.91
C GLU A 84 -3.45 7.29 8.52
N VAL A 85 -2.48 6.91 7.68
CA VAL A 85 -2.43 7.36 6.27
C VAL A 85 -3.68 6.90 5.51
N SER A 86 -4.13 5.66 5.74
CA SER A 86 -5.34 5.10 5.11
C SER A 86 -6.61 5.85 5.54
N LEU A 87 -6.76 6.13 6.83
CA LEU A 87 -7.88 6.92 7.37
C LEU A 87 -7.84 8.36 6.87
N TYR A 88 -6.65 8.98 6.85
CA TYR A 88 -6.47 10.31 6.29
C TYR A 88 -6.91 10.39 4.83
N ALA A 89 -6.49 9.43 4.00
CA ALA A 89 -6.87 9.35 2.61
C ALA A 89 -8.39 9.22 2.44
N ALA A 90 -9.04 8.37 3.22
CA ALA A 90 -10.50 8.21 3.21
C ALA A 90 -11.23 9.52 3.53
N HIS A 91 -10.79 10.23 4.57
CA HIS A 91 -11.35 11.53 4.94
C HIS A 91 -11.07 12.60 3.89
N ARG A 92 -9.84 12.69 3.36
CA ARG A 92 -9.49 13.68 2.33
C ARG A 92 -10.33 13.53 1.06
N LEU A 93 -10.51 12.30 0.59
CA LEU A 93 -11.32 12.02 -0.60
C LEU A 93 -12.77 12.48 -0.41
N CYS A 94 -13.37 12.24 0.76
CA CYS A 94 -14.75 12.62 1.03
C CYS A 94 -14.92 14.13 1.25
N TYR A 95 -14.09 14.76 2.10
CA TYR A 95 -14.21 16.19 2.40
C TYR A 95 -13.70 17.10 1.27
N GLY A 96 -12.84 16.58 0.39
CA GLY A 96 -12.43 17.24 -0.84
C GLY A 96 -13.45 17.12 -1.97
N PHE A 97 -14.43 16.22 -1.86
CA PHE A 97 -15.46 16.05 -2.88
C PHE A 97 -16.41 17.26 -2.93
N GLY A 98 -16.59 17.83 -4.11
CA GLY A 98 -17.39 19.02 -4.35
C GLY A 98 -16.67 20.35 -4.02
N SER A 99 -15.54 20.31 -3.31
CA SER A 99 -14.76 21.50 -2.93
C SER A 99 -13.44 21.59 -3.71
N GLU A 100 -12.81 20.45 -4.01
CA GLU A 100 -11.55 20.35 -4.75
C GLU A 100 -11.80 19.67 -6.11
N PRO A 101 -11.61 20.37 -7.24
CA PRO A 101 -11.94 19.83 -8.57
C PRO A 101 -11.24 18.51 -8.89
N ILE A 102 -9.96 18.37 -8.52
CA ILE A 102 -9.17 17.15 -8.78
C ILE A 102 -9.76 15.97 -8.01
N LEU A 103 -10.05 16.13 -6.71
CA LEU A 103 -10.61 15.05 -5.89
C LEU A 103 -12.04 14.71 -6.30
N THR A 104 -12.83 15.71 -6.70
CA THR A 104 -14.18 15.51 -7.22
C THR A 104 -14.16 14.65 -8.48
N GLN A 105 -13.34 15.02 -9.47
CA GLN A 105 -13.19 14.25 -10.71
C GLN A 105 -12.68 12.83 -10.44
N LEU A 106 -11.76 12.69 -9.49
CA LEU A 106 -11.17 11.41 -9.16
C LEU A 106 -12.19 10.47 -8.52
N VAL A 107 -12.94 10.92 -7.51
CA VAL A 107 -14.01 10.13 -6.86
C VAL A 107 -15.18 9.85 -7.81
N GLN A 108 -15.45 10.73 -8.77
CA GLN A 108 -16.44 10.48 -9.84
C GLN A 108 -16.03 9.38 -10.81
N SER A 109 -14.74 9.27 -11.10
CA SER A 109 -14.24 8.42 -12.18
C SER A 109 -13.45 7.21 -11.70
N ARG A 110 -13.24 7.05 -10.39
CA ARG A 110 -12.52 5.95 -9.76
C ARG A 110 -13.27 5.40 -8.54
N ALA A 111 -12.92 4.19 -8.15
CA ALA A 111 -13.24 3.63 -6.86
C ALA A 111 -11.97 3.48 -6.00
N PHE A 112 -12.10 3.73 -4.72
CA PHE A 112 -11.05 3.49 -3.72
C PHE A 112 -11.53 2.39 -2.79
N TYR A 113 -10.74 1.34 -2.66
CA TYR A 113 -10.96 0.28 -1.68
C TYR A 113 -9.84 0.37 -0.65
N ILE A 114 -10.18 0.79 0.57
CA ILE A 114 -9.22 1.12 1.61
C ILE A 114 -9.43 0.18 2.80
N VAL A 115 -8.42 -0.57 3.19
CA VAL A 115 -8.43 -1.43 4.38
C VAL A 115 -7.45 -0.85 5.40
N PRO A 116 -7.89 0.01 6.33
CA PRO A 116 -6.96 0.75 7.17
C PRO A 116 -6.14 -0.15 8.11
N ARG A 117 -6.65 -1.32 8.49
CA ARG A 117 -6.00 -2.17 9.48
C ARG A 117 -6.23 -3.65 9.18
N ILE A 118 -5.20 -4.30 8.66
CA ILE A 118 -5.18 -5.75 8.40
C ILE A 118 -4.99 -6.56 9.69
N SER A 119 -4.16 -6.09 10.63
CA SER A 119 -3.94 -6.77 11.92
C SER A 119 -4.59 -6.01 13.11
N PRO A 120 -5.93 -6.07 13.27
CA PRO A 120 -6.60 -5.34 14.34
C PRO A 120 -6.22 -5.84 15.73
N ASP A 121 -6.13 -7.15 15.95
CA ASP A 121 -5.79 -7.70 17.28
C ASP A 121 -4.38 -7.28 17.71
N GLY A 122 -3.45 -7.33 16.76
CA GLY A 122 -2.09 -7.01 17.07
C GLY A 122 -1.86 -5.53 17.34
N ALA A 123 -2.45 -4.66 16.52
CA ALA A 123 -2.40 -3.21 16.75
C ALA A 123 -3.03 -2.84 18.10
N GLU A 124 -4.18 -3.44 18.46
CA GLU A 124 -4.80 -3.20 19.77
C GLU A 124 -3.88 -3.61 20.92
N ARG A 125 -3.19 -4.74 20.78
CA ARG A 125 -2.23 -5.17 21.80
C ARG A 125 -1.04 -4.21 21.91
N VAL A 126 -0.51 -3.70 20.80
CA VAL A 126 0.58 -2.71 20.81
C VAL A 126 0.13 -1.35 21.37
N LEU A 127 -1.11 -0.95 21.15
CA LEU A 127 -1.66 0.31 21.66
C LEU A 127 -2.05 0.24 23.15
N SER A 128 -2.48 -0.93 23.62
CA SER A 128 -2.95 -1.12 25.01
C SER A 128 -1.91 -1.72 25.95
N THR A 129 -0.82 -2.27 25.41
CA THR A 129 0.24 -2.92 26.18
C THR A 129 1.62 -2.54 25.64
N THR A 130 2.65 -2.86 26.40
CA THR A 130 4.06 -2.61 26.06
C THR A 130 4.72 -3.80 25.36
N VAL A 131 3.97 -4.88 25.11
CA VAL A 131 4.48 -6.12 24.50
C VAL A 131 4.61 -5.93 22.99
N PRO A 132 5.80 -6.10 22.42
CA PRO A 132 6.01 -5.98 20.98
C PRO A 132 5.35 -7.14 20.26
N LEU A 133 4.82 -6.87 19.08
CA LEU A 133 4.16 -7.87 18.26
C LEU A 133 4.48 -7.61 16.79
N ARG A 134 4.70 -8.69 16.01
CA ARG A 134 4.94 -8.57 14.58
C ARG A 134 3.63 -8.37 13.81
N SER A 135 2.73 -9.35 13.81
CA SER A 135 1.43 -9.25 13.13
C SER A 135 0.24 -9.55 14.05
N GLY A 136 -0.24 -10.79 14.12
CA GLY A 136 -1.44 -11.16 14.88
C GLY A 136 -1.13 -11.75 16.25
N THR A 137 -2.17 -12.03 17.04
CA THR A 137 -2.05 -12.59 18.40
C THR A 137 -2.22 -14.11 18.46
N ARG A 138 -2.42 -14.77 17.31
CA ARG A 138 -2.44 -16.23 17.25
C ARG A 138 -1.04 -16.78 17.60
N PRO A 139 -0.90 -17.70 18.58
CA PRO A 139 0.37 -18.31 18.90
C PRO A 139 0.99 -19.04 17.71
N TYR A 140 2.27 -18.80 17.46
CA TYR A 140 3.08 -19.42 16.40
C TYR A 140 4.56 -19.02 16.55
N PRO A 141 5.53 -19.90 16.27
CA PRO A 141 5.40 -21.28 15.79
C PRO A 141 5.04 -22.30 16.87
N HIS A 142 5.00 -21.88 18.14
CA HIS A 142 4.73 -22.73 19.29
C HIS A 142 3.52 -22.22 20.06
N ASP A 143 2.72 -23.14 20.58
CA ASP A 143 1.58 -22.82 21.46
C ASP A 143 2.03 -22.50 22.89
N ASP A 144 3.17 -23.07 23.29
CA ASP A 144 3.75 -22.95 24.63
C ASP A 144 4.20 -21.52 24.91
N ILE A 145 4.18 -21.15 26.20
CA ILE A 145 4.78 -19.90 26.66
C ILE A 145 6.30 -20.06 26.54
N PRO A 146 6.99 -19.17 25.80
CA PRO A 146 8.42 -19.26 25.64
C PRO A 146 9.13 -19.11 27.00
N LYS A 147 10.17 -19.93 27.22
CA LYS A 147 11.01 -19.89 28.43
C LYS A 147 12.18 -18.93 28.22
N GLY A 148 12.60 -18.26 29.29
CA GLY A 148 13.68 -17.26 29.28
C GLY A 148 13.16 -15.87 29.62
N LEU A 149 13.70 -14.83 28.99
CA LEU A 149 13.30 -13.45 29.22
C LEU A 149 11.84 -13.20 28.80
N ILE A 150 11.01 -12.86 29.79
CA ILE A 150 9.63 -12.39 29.65
C ILE A 150 9.63 -10.87 29.79
N PRO A 151 9.42 -10.11 28.69
CA PRO A 151 9.36 -8.67 28.75
C PRO A 151 8.19 -8.19 29.61
N GLN A 152 8.46 -7.35 30.61
CA GLN A 152 7.46 -6.74 31.48
C GLN A 152 8.00 -5.45 32.09
N ASP A 153 7.11 -4.53 32.43
CA ASP A 153 7.43 -3.28 33.13
C ASP A 153 7.76 -3.62 34.59
N ILE A 154 9.05 -3.73 34.91
CA ILE A 154 9.53 -4.11 36.24
C ILE A 154 9.75 -2.89 37.13
N ASP A 155 9.86 -1.70 36.55
CA ASP A 155 10.06 -0.46 37.29
C ASP A 155 8.78 0.39 37.46
N GLY A 156 7.66 -0.03 36.86
CA GLY A 156 6.32 0.52 37.04
C GLY A 156 6.10 1.85 36.32
N ASN A 157 6.89 2.17 35.30
CA ASN A 157 6.82 3.44 34.58
C ASN A 157 5.79 3.46 33.42
N GLY A 158 5.12 2.33 33.17
CA GLY A 158 4.16 2.14 32.09
C GLY A 158 4.79 1.82 30.73
N ARG A 159 6.08 1.50 30.66
CA ARG A 159 6.85 1.20 29.45
C ARG A 159 7.67 -0.07 29.68
N ILE A 160 8.00 -0.76 28.57
CA ILE A 160 9.02 -1.82 28.57
C ILE A 160 10.19 -1.27 27.75
N LEU A 161 11.22 -0.81 28.44
CA LEU A 161 12.40 -0.23 27.82
C LEU A 161 13.48 -1.31 27.62
N GLN A 162 14.74 -0.88 27.66
CA GLN A 162 15.89 -1.76 27.65
C GLN A 162 16.48 -1.82 29.06
N MET A 163 17.06 -2.96 29.43
CA MET A 163 17.95 -3.07 30.57
C MET A 163 19.35 -3.47 30.12
N ARG A 164 20.37 -2.87 30.72
CA ARG A 164 21.78 -3.23 30.51
C ARG A 164 22.37 -3.82 31.79
N VAL A 165 23.02 -4.97 31.64
CA VAL A 165 23.62 -5.76 32.72
C VAL A 165 25.13 -5.76 32.53
N GLN A 166 25.88 -5.17 33.46
CA GLN A 166 27.33 -5.10 33.35
C GLN A 166 27.93 -6.52 33.44
N SER A 167 28.77 -6.88 32.47
CA SER A 167 29.40 -8.18 32.38
C SER A 167 30.68 -8.13 31.54
N PRO A 168 31.81 -8.75 31.96
CA PRO A 168 33.03 -8.80 31.16
C PRO A 168 32.88 -9.42 29.76
N THR A 169 31.87 -10.28 29.58
CA THR A 169 31.53 -10.94 28.31
C THR A 169 30.42 -10.23 27.53
N GLY A 170 30.03 -9.03 27.96
CA GLY A 170 29.03 -8.22 27.29
C GLY A 170 29.42 -7.89 25.84
N ALA A 171 28.44 -7.97 24.94
CA ALA A 171 28.60 -7.63 23.52
C ALA A 171 28.45 -6.12 23.23
N TRP A 172 28.08 -5.34 24.24
CA TRP A 172 27.82 -3.92 24.12
C TRP A 172 28.74 -3.11 25.03
N ARG A 173 29.05 -1.90 24.61
CA ARG A 173 29.74 -0.89 25.44
C ARG A 173 29.06 0.46 25.30
N MET A 174 29.37 1.36 26.21
CA MET A 174 29.03 2.77 26.02
C MET A 174 29.84 3.34 24.85
N SER A 175 29.22 4.18 24.05
CA SER A 175 29.95 4.91 23.02
C SER A 175 30.91 5.90 23.68
N THR A 176 32.10 6.04 23.10
CA THR A 176 33.15 6.94 23.59
C THR A 176 32.91 8.40 23.20
N VAL A 177 32.02 8.62 22.21
CA VAL A 177 31.63 9.95 21.71
C VAL A 177 30.43 10.50 22.51
N GLU A 178 29.46 9.64 22.79
CA GLU A 178 28.24 9.93 23.55
C GLU A 178 27.94 8.75 24.49
N PRO A 179 28.30 8.85 25.78
CA PRO A 179 28.18 7.75 26.75
C PRO A 179 26.75 7.26 27.01
N LYS A 180 25.72 8.05 26.64
CA LYS A 180 24.34 7.58 26.70
C LYS A 180 24.12 6.38 25.79
N LEU A 181 24.71 6.39 24.58
CA LEU A 181 24.44 5.40 23.55
C LEU A 181 25.20 4.09 23.82
N MET A 182 24.51 2.97 23.57
CA MET A 182 25.12 1.65 23.54
C MET A 182 25.51 1.31 22.11
N VAL A 183 26.77 0.93 21.91
CA VAL A 183 27.32 0.49 20.62
C VAL A 183 27.88 -0.93 20.72
N PRO A 184 27.88 -1.71 19.62
CA PRO A 184 28.50 -3.03 19.60
C PRO A 184 29.98 -2.94 19.97
N ARG A 185 30.44 -3.90 20.77
CA ARG A 185 31.86 -4.09 21.10
C ARG A 185 32.64 -4.47 19.83
N ARG A 186 33.82 -3.89 19.67
CA ARG A 186 34.78 -4.18 18.61
C ARG A 186 35.88 -5.13 19.08
N ILE A 187 36.64 -5.68 18.14
CA ILE A 187 37.69 -6.68 18.44
C ILE A 187 38.84 -6.09 19.28
N GLU A 188 39.06 -4.78 19.17
CA GLU A 188 40.06 -4.00 19.90
C GLU A 188 39.61 -3.56 21.30
N ASP A 189 38.32 -3.70 21.62
CA ASP A 189 37.78 -3.32 22.93
C ASP A 189 38.13 -4.40 23.97
N HIS A 190 39.29 -4.27 24.62
CA HIS A 190 39.77 -5.22 25.63
C HIS A 190 39.39 -4.83 27.06
N GLU A 191 39.15 -3.55 27.33
CA GLU A 191 38.84 -3.00 28.65
C GLU A 191 37.41 -2.47 28.71
N GLY A 192 36.69 -2.82 29.79
CA GLY A 192 35.28 -2.47 29.97
C GLY A 192 35.05 -1.05 30.53
N PRO A 193 33.81 -0.74 30.97
CA PRO A 193 32.72 -1.67 31.23
C PRO A 193 32.01 -2.17 29.96
N PHE A 194 31.65 -3.45 29.97
CA PHE A 194 30.85 -4.11 28.92
C PHE A 194 29.51 -4.54 29.48
N PHE A 195 28.52 -4.71 28.59
CA PHE A 195 27.13 -4.94 28.96
C PHE A 195 26.48 -6.02 28.08
N HIS A 196 25.63 -6.82 28.71
CA HIS A 196 24.53 -7.49 28.01
C HIS A 196 23.34 -6.53 27.94
N LEU A 197 22.65 -6.50 26.80
CA LEU A 197 21.51 -5.61 26.56
C LEU A 197 20.28 -6.47 26.33
N PHE A 198 19.25 -6.25 27.14
CA PHE A 198 17.99 -6.99 27.10
C PHE A 198 16.81 -6.01 27.02
N ARG A 199 15.63 -6.53 26.69
CA ARG A 199 14.40 -5.83 27.05
C ARG A 199 14.21 -5.90 28.55
N GLU A 200 13.63 -4.85 29.11
CA GLU A 200 13.16 -4.86 30.48
C GLU A 200 12.21 -6.04 30.72
N GLY A 201 12.43 -6.82 31.78
CA GLY A 201 11.65 -8.01 32.05
C GLY A 201 12.28 -8.96 33.06
N LEU A 202 11.63 -10.10 33.30
CA LEU A 202 12.09 -11.16 34.21
C LEU A 202 12.41 -12.44 33.42
N PHE A 203 13.28 -13.28 33.94
CA PHE A 203 13.57 -14.59 33.35
C PHE A 203 12.74 -15.70 34.02
N ASP A 204 12.12 -16.56 33.21
CA ASP A 204 11.37 -17.74 33.67
C ASP A 204 11.63 -18.98 32.80
N PRO A 205 12.32 -20.04 33.29
CA PRO A 205 12.98 -20.09 34.61
C PRO A 205 14.20 -19.17 34.64
N PHE A 206 14.55 -18.70 35.83
CA PHE A 206 15.78 -17.94 36.01
C PHE A 206 16.99 -18.85 36.17
N ASP A 207 17.99 -18.67 35.32
CA ASP A 207 19.28 -19.36 35.38
C ASP A 207 20.43 -18.35 35.13
N LEU A 208 21.23 -18.09 36.16
CA LEU A 208 22.40 -17.20 36.08
C LEU A 208 23.49 -17.72 35.14
N SER A 209 23.50 -19.02 34.83
CA SER A 209 24.50 -19.61 33.92
C SER A 209 24.17 -19.37 32.45
N ARG A 210 22.89 -19.06 32.14
CA ARG A 210 22.42 -18.90 30.76
C ARG A 210 21.25 -17.93 30.67
N PHE A 211 21.51 -16.77 30.07
CA PHE A 211 20.45 -15.84 29.68
C PHE A 211 19.85 -16.25 28.33
N GLU A 212 18.63 -16.76 28.35
CA GLU A 212 17.88 -17.11 27.14
C GLU A 212 16.90 -15.98 26.77
N VAL A 213 16.96 -15.51 25.53
CA VAL A 213 15.93 -14.65 24.94
C VAL A 213 15.09 -15.53 24.03
N PRO A 214 13.84 -15.84 24.41
CA PRO A 214 13.02 -16.75 23.63
C PRO A 214 12.61 -16.15 22.28
N GLU A 215 12.25 -17.04 21.34
CA GLU A 215 11.41 -16.64 20.21
C GLU A 215 10.07 -16.09 20.70
N SER A 216 9.53 -15.10 19.99
CA SER A 216 8.21 -14.55 20.31
C SER A 216 7.15 -15.65 20.22
N ARG A 217 6.28 -15.73 21.24
CA ARG A 217 5.05 -16.55 21.19
C ARG A 217 4.16 -16.19 19.99
N PHE A 218 4.25 -14.94 19.56
CA PHE A 218 3.45 -14.37 18.49
C PHE A 218 4.37 -13.99 17.32
N GLY A 219 5.01 -15.00 16.73
CA GLY A 219 6.01 -14.87 15.69
C GLY A 219 5.45 -14.73 14.27
N LEU A 220 4.13 -14.65 14.08
CA LEU A 220 3.52 -14.51 12.75
C LEU A 220 3.95 -13.21 12.08
N ASP A 221 4.33 -13.33 10.82
CA ASP A 221 4.55 -12.23 9.90
C ASP A 221 3.57 -12.40 8.74
N PHE A 222 2.50 -11.61 8.75
CA PHE A 222 1.46 -11.66 7.73
C PHE A 222 2.01 -11.35 6.34
N ASN A 223 3.04 -10.51 6.23
CA ASN A 223 3.69 -10.20 4.95
C ASN A 223 4.73 -11.26 4.53
N ARG A 224 4.64 -12.48 5.09
CA ARG A 224 5.29 -13.71 4.62
C ARG A 224 4.29 -14.83 4.32
N ASN A 225 2.99 -14.58 4.53
CA ASN A 225 1.94 -15.60 4.46
C ASN A 225 1.22 -15.67 3.10
N TYR A 226 1.62 -14.85 2.11
CA TYR A 226 0.97 -14.82 0.80
C TYR A 226 1.43 -15.95 -0.14
N PRO A 227 0.60 -16.41 -1.10
CA PRO A 227 0.87 -17.61 -1.89
C PRO A 227 2.15 -17.56 -2.73
N TYR A 228 2.52 -16.39 -3.26
CA TYR A 228 3.68 -16.29 -4.13
C TYR A 228 4.98 -16.33 -3.33
N GLY A 229 5.82 -17.33 -3.61
CA GLY A 229 7.10 -17.48 -2.92
C GLY A 229 6.96 -17.82 -1.44
N TRP A 230 5.80 -18.32 -0.98
CA TRP A 230 5.65 -18.79 0.40
C TRP A 230 6.70 -19.86 0.72
N ARG A 231 7.33 -19.75 1.88
CA ARG A 231 8.34 -20.70 2.37
C ARG A 231 8.01 -21.12 3.82
N PRO A 232 8.26 -22.39 4.20
CA PRO A 232 8.00 -22.88 5.55
C PRO A 232 8.89 -22.20 6.61
N GLN A 233 8.50 -22.34 7.89
CA GLN A 233 9.13 -21.68 9.06
C GLN A 233 10.67 -21.71 9.10
N HIS A 234 11.29 -22.83 8.71
CA HIS A 234 12.75 -23.00 8.77
C HIS A 234 13.51 -22.22 7.66
N LEU A 235 12.81 -21.78 6.62
CA LEU A 235 13.35 -20.94 5.55
C LEU A 235 12.87 -19.49 5.67
N GLN A 236 11.64 -19.28 6.13
CA GLN A 236 11.07 -17.96 6.34
C GLN A 236 10.27 -17.96 7.64
N ALA A 237 10.86 -17.39 8.69
CA ALA A 237 10.22 -17.29 9.98
C ALA A 237 8.92 -16.48 9.90
N GLY A 238 7.88 -16.94 10.60
CA GLY A 238 6.60 -16.24 10.74
C GLY A 238 5.62 -16.46 9.60
N ALA A 239 5.98 -17.22 8.56
CA ALA A 239 5.14 -17.41 7.36
C ALA A 239 3.87 -18.25 7.57
N GLY A 240 3.63 -18.76 8.78
CA GLY A 240 2.54 -19.69 9.07
C GLY A 240 2.80 -21.11 8.52
N PRO A 241 1.91 -22.07 8.80
CA PRO A 241 2.07 -23.48 8.39
C PRO A 241 1.84 -23.74 6.88
N TYR A 242 1.14 -22.84 6.18
CA TYR A 242 0.86 -22.88 4.74
C TYR A 242 0.42 -21.48 4.27
N PRO A 243 0.46 -21.15 2.95
CA PRO A 243 0.05 -19.83 2.49
C PRO A 243 -1.43 -19.56 2.82
N LEU A 244 -1.73 -18.34 3.26
CA LEU A 244 -3.07 -17.90 3.70
C LEU A 244 -3.62 -18.74 4.86
N SER A 245 -2.73 -19.24 5.72
CA SER A 245 -3.11 -19.84 7.00
C SER A 245 -3.75 -18.82 7.94
N GLU A 246 -3.39 -17.55 7.84
CA GLU A 246 -3.97 -16.49 8.64
C GLU A 246 -5.28 -16.02 8.01
N GLN A 247 -6.33 -15.89 8.83
CA GLN A 247 -7.65 -15.49 8.35
C GLN A 247 -7.66 -14.03 7.87
N GLU A 248 -6.78 -13.19 8.42
CA GLU A 248 -6.56 -11.80 8.04
C GLU A 248 -6.02 -11.68 6.61
N THR A 249 -4.94 -12.41 6.30
CA THR A 249 -4.32 -12.39 4.95
C THR A 249 -5.23 -13.07 3.93
N ARG A 250 -5.96 -14.12 4.33
CA ARG A 250 -6.98 -14.75 3.49
C ARG A 250 -8.11 -13.79 3.16
N ALA A 251 -8.65 -13.09 4.15
CA ALA A 251 -9.68 -12.08 3.96
C ALA A 251 -9.23 -10.96 3.01
N GLN A 252 -7.99 -10.49 3.15
CA GLN A 252 -7.38 -9.51 2.24
C GLN A 252 -7.30 -10.02 0.80
N VAL A 253 -6.82 -11.25 0.60
CA VAL A 253 -6.75 -11.87 -0.73
C VAL A 253 -8.15 -12.03 -1.33
N ASP A 254 -9.09 -12.63 -0.60
CA ASP A 254 -10.45 -12.87 -1.09
C ASP A 254 -11.15 -11.55 -1.47
N ALA A 255 -10.99 -10.51 -0.67
CA ALA A 255 -11.53 -9.19 -0.95
C ALA A 255 -10.91 -8.51 -2.18
N LEU A 256 -9.59 -8.63 -2.39
CA LEU A 256 -8.94 -8.13 -3.60
C LEU A 256 -9.41 -8.91 -4.83
N LEU A 257 -9.51 -10.24 -4.74
CA LEU A 257 -9.95 -11.11 -5.83
C LEU A 257 -11.40 -10.81 -6.26
N ALA A 258 -12.27 -10.44 -5.33
CA ALA A 258 -13.64 -10.02 -5.59
C ALA A 258 -13.75 -8.68 -6.33
N ARG A 259 -12.65 -7.93 -6.50
CA ARG A 259 -12.60 -6.59 -7.10
C ARG A 259 -11.71 -6.59 -8.35
N PRO A 260 -12.17 -7.17 -9.47
CA PRO A 260 -11.36 -7.29 -10.69
C PRO A 260 -10.99 -5.95 -11.32
N ASN A 261 -11.69 -4.87 -10.95
CA ASN A 261 -11.44 -3.51 -11.42
C ASN A 261 -10.23 -2.82 -10.75
N VAL A 262 -9.58 -3.45 -9.75
CA VAL A 262 -8.36 -2.92 -9.13
C VAL A 262 -7.20 -2.96 -10.12
N GLY A 263 -6.66 -1.78 -10.42
CA GLY A 263 -5.51 -1.59 -11.31
C GLY A 263 -4.23 -1.10 -10.65
N ALA A 264 -4.29 -0.70 -9.38
CA ALA A 264 -3.15 -0.21 -8.60
C ALA A 264 -3.31 -0.60 -7.12
N VAL A 265 -2.20 -0.93 -6.45
CA VAL A 265 -2.16 -1.31 -5.02
C VAL A 265 -1.06 -0.54 -4.30
N ILE A 266 -1.37 -0.01 -3.12
CA ILE A 266 -0.39 0.45 -2.13
C ILE A 266 -0.63 -0.32 -0.83
N THR A 267 0.42 -0.93 -0.28
CA THR A 267 0.43 -1.50 1.08
C THR A 267 1.40 -0.72 1.96
N TYR A 268 0.91 -0.17 3.06
CA TYR A 268 1.68 0.68 3.97
C TYR A 268 2.30 -0.10 5.11
N HIS A 269 3.60 0.13 5.27
CA HIS A 269 4.46 -0.40 6.30
C HIS A 269 5.22 0.74 7.01
N THR A 270 5.97 0.40 8.03
CA THR A 270 6.99 1.28 8.61
C THR A 270 8.19 0.41 9.01
N TYR A 271 9.44 0.84 8.85
CA TYR A 271 9.93 2.19 8.61
C TYR A 271 11.15 2.16 7.72
N CYS A 272 11.49 3.31 7.13
CA CYS A 272 12.77 3.71 6.54
C CYS A 272 12.60 4.81 5.49
N GLY A 273 11.35 5.17 5.13
CA GLY A 273 11.05 6.16 4.11
C GLY A 273 11.42 5.65 2.72
N ALA A 274 10.72 4.63 2.21
CA ALA A 274 11.00 4.05 0.89
C ALA A 274 9.72 3.61 0.16
N LEU A 275 9.73 3.72 -1.17
CA LEU A 275 8.81 3.01 -2.05
C LEU A 275 9.51 1.75 -2.53
N LEU A 276 8.97 0.59 -2.20
CA LEU A 276 9.51 -0.70 -2.54
C LEU A 276 8.76 -1.26 -3.74
N ARG A 277 9.49 -1.62 -4.79
CA ARG A 277 8.94 -2.30 -5.97
C ARG A 277 9.27 -3.81 -5.94
N PRO A 278 8.35 -4.66 -6.41
CA PRO A 278 8.63 -6.07 -6.64
C PRO A 278 9.74 -6.23 -7.71
N PHE A 279 10.41 -7.37 -7.77
CA PHE A 279 10.19 -8.53 -6.92
C PHE A 279 11.07 -8.52 -5.65
N SER A 280 10.63 -9.23 -4.61
CA SER A 280 11.49 -9.50 -3.44
C SER A 280 12.42 -10.70 -3.63
N ASP A 281 12.05 -11.66 -4.49
CA ASP A 281 12.71 -12.96 -4.63
C ASP A 281 13.63 -13.10 -5.86
N LYS A 282 13.59 -12.13 -6.78
CA LYS A 282 14.34 -12.17 -8.04
C LYS A 282 14.78 -10.76 -8.48
N PRO A 283 15.84 -10.66 -9.29
CA PRO A 283 16.32 -9.37 -9.77
C PRO A 283 15.32 -8.68 -10.71
N ASP A 284 15.40 -7.35 -10.79
CA ASP A 284 14.67 -6.50 -11.77
C ASP A 284 14.73 -7.03 -13.21
N SER A 285 15.81 -7.70 -13.62
CA SER A 285 15.94 -8.30 -14.96
C SER A 285 14.97 -9.46 -15.25
N ALA A 286 14.33 -10.01 -14.22
CA ALA A 286 13.29 -11.02 -14.35
C ALA A 286 11.87 -10.43 -14.49
N MET A 287 11.72 -9.11 -14.34
CA MET A 287 10.49 -8.38 -14.65
C MET A 287 10.43 -8.07 -16.15
N ASP A 288 9.23 -8.02 -16.74
CA ASP A 288 9.07 -7.50 -18.10
C ASP A 288 9.69 -6.10 -18.22
N ALA A 289 10.44 -5.85 -19.29
CA ALA A 289 11.20 -4.60 -19.42
C ALA A 289 10.31 -3.34 -19.48
N ARG A 290 9.09 -3.45 -20.03
CA ARG A 290 8.14 -2.34 -20.03
C ARG A 290 7.52 -2.14 -18.65
N ASP A 291 7.19 -3.23 -17.96
CA ASP A 291 6.69 -3.14 -16.58
C ASP A 291 7.75 -2.54 -15.64
N LEU A 292 9.02 -2.94 -15.77
CA LEU A 292 10.11 -2.35 -14.98
C LEU A 292 10.27 -0.85 -15.27
N SER A 293 10.17 -0.45 -16.54
CA SER A 293 10.23 0.96 -16.92
C SER A 293 9.04 1.75 -16.34
N LEU A 294 7.84 1.16 -16.36
CA LEU A 294 6.66 1.71 -15.72
C LEU A 294 6.85 1.86 -14.20
N TYR A 295 7.39 0.84 -13.53
CA TYR A 295 7.73 0.87 -12.10
C TYR A 295 8.70 1.99 -11.75
N LYS A 296 9.77 2.16 -12.52
CA LYS A 296 10.73 3.24 -12.32
C LYS A 296 10.08 4.61 -12.55
N TRP A 297 9.29 4.76 -13.60
CA TRP A 297 8.63 6.03 -13.93
C TRP A 297 7.61 6.47 -12.87
N VAL A 298 6.74 5.55 -12.44
CA VAL A 298 5.79 5.83 -11.34
C VAL A 298 6.55 6.02 -10.03
N GLY A 299 7.62 5.24 -9.80
CA GLY A 299 8.50 5.35 -8.65
C GLY A 299 9.17 6.71 -8.52
N GLU A 300 9.64 7.30 -9.63
CA GLU A 300 10.20 8.67 -9.65
C GLU A 300 9.14 9.71 -9.26
N SER A 301 7.91 9.53 -9.73
CA SER A 301 6.79 10.40 -9.33
C SER A 301 6.48 10.23 -7.84
N GLY A 302 6.46 8.99 -7.35
CA GLY A 302 6.32 8.67 -5.94
C GLY A 302 7.42 9.30 -5.10
N ALA A 303 8.68 9.24 -5.54
CA ALA A 303 9.80 9.85 -4.85
C ALA A 303 9.70 11.38 -4.76
N ARG A 304 9.27 12.06 -5.82
CA ARG A 304 9.04 13.51 -5.77
C ARG A 304 7.89 13.90 -4.84
N LEU A 305 6.81 13.11 -4.81
CA LEU A 305 5.59 13.44 -4.07
C LEU A 305 5.69 13.10 -2.58
N THR A 306 6.35 12.00 -2.25
CA THR A 306 6.53 11.51 -0.88
C THR A 306 7.86 11.95 -0.25
N GLY A 307 8.88 12.25 -1.05
CA GLY A 307 10.26 12.41 -0.57
C GLY A 307 11.01 11.08 -0.37
N TYR A 308 10.39 9.94 -0.67
CA TYR A 308 10.98 8.62 -0.43
C TYR A 308 11.56 7.99 -1.70
N PRO A 309 12.80 7.50 -1.70
CA PRO A 309 13.36 6.83 -2.88
C PRO A 309 12.53 5.59 -3.26
N CYS A 310 12.42 5.34 -4.57
CA CYS A 310 11.87 4.09 -5.10
C CYS A 310 13.02 3.10 -5.37
N ILE A 311 13.03 1.98 -4.64
CA ILE A 311 14.12 1.00 -4.66
C ILE A 311 13.60 -0.43 -4.91
N SER A 312 14.46 -1.29 -5.45
CA SER A 312 14.14 -2.71 -5.68
C SER A 312 14.22 -3.48 -4.37
N VAL A 313 13.20 -4.30 -4.05
CA VAL A 313 13.29 -5.12 -2.84
C VAL A 313 14.46 -6.10 -2.93
N PHE A 314 14.63 -6.75 -4.09
CA PHE A 314 15.69 -7.73 -4.27
C PHE A 314 17.10 -7.13 -4.32
N HIS A 315 17.31 -5.96 -4.94
CA HIS A 315 18.66 -5.40 -5.06
C HIS A 315 19.06 -4.53 -3.88
N ASP A 316 18.11 -3.75 -3.37
CA ASP A 316 18.41 -2.61 -2.49
C ASP A 316 17.79 -2.78 -1.08
N PHE A 317 16.91 -3.78 -0.86
CA PHE A 317 16.18 -3.99 0.40
C PHE A 317 16.29 -5.43 0.95
N LYS A 318 17.51 -5.98 0.97
CA LYS A 318 17.80 -7.31 1.53
C LYS A 318 18.41 -7.28 2.93
N TYR A 319 17.96 -8.20 3.78
CA TYR A 319 18.52 -8.38 5.12
C TYR A 319 19.79 -9.24 5.12
N VAL A 320 19.86 -10.27 4.28
CA VAL A 320 21.00 -11.19 4.16
C VAL A 320 21.28 -11.39 2.69
N GLU A 321 22.55 -11.28 2.29
CA GLU A 321 22.94 -11.32 0.87
C GLU A 321 22.58 -12.64 0.17
N SER A 322 22.76 -13.76 0.88
CA SER A 322 22.50 -15.11 0.36
C SER A 322 21.03 -15.52 0.39
N ASP A 323 20.15 -14.66 0.90
CA ASP A 323 18.72 -14.95 1.06
C ASP A 323 17.87 -13.81 0.47
N HIS A 324 16.57 -14.02 0.40
CA HIS A 324 15.62 -13.05 -0.12
C HIS A 324 14.36 -13.03 0.74
N ILE A 325 13.63 -11.92 0.66
CA ILE A 325 12.28 -11.82 1.23
C ILE A 325 11.32 -12.53 0.28
N SER A 326 10.32 -13.22 0.81
CA SER A 326 9.32 -13.93 -0.01
C SER A 326 7.98 -14.04 0.73
N GLY A 327 6.90 -14.37 0.00
CA GLY A 327 5.57 -14.49 0.59
C GLY A 327 4.91 -13.14 0.90
N ALA A 328 5.33 -12.05 0.25
CA ALA A 328 4.82 -10.70 0.44
C ALA A 328 3.57 -10.40 -0.42
N PHE A 329 2.73 -9.47 0.04
CA PHE A 329 1.47 -9.13 -0.61
C PHE A 329 1.67 -8.51 -1.99
N ASP A 330 2.56 -7.52 -2.10
CA ASP A 330 2.88 -6.80 -3.34
C ASP A 330 3.45 -7.73 -4.42
N ASP A 331 4.34 -8.64 -4.05
CA ASP A 331 4.85 -9.67 -4.95
C ASP A 331 3.75 -10.59 -5.46
N TRP A 332 2.84 -11.05 -4.59
CA TRP A 332 1.70 -11.88 -5.01
C TRP A 332 0.77 -11.09 -5.94
N VAL A 333 0.46 -9.84 -5.61
CA VAL A 333 -0.39 -8.95 -6.40
C VAL A 333 0.19 -8.76 -7.80
N TYR A 334 1.47 -8.45 -7.94
CA TYR A 334 2.11 -8.33 -9.25
C TYR A 334 2.21 -9.69 -9.94
N ASN A 335 2.69 -10.73 -9.25
CA ASN A 335 2.96 -12.02 -9.87
C ASN A 335 1.72 -12.78 -10.33
N HIS A 336 0.63 -12.76 -9.56
CA HIS A 336 -0.58 -13.54 -9.83
C HIS A 336 -1.69 -12.73 -10.48
N ARG A 337 -1.71 -11.42 -10.25
CA ARG A 337 -2.74 -10.54 -10.80
C ARG A 337 -2.18 -9.60 -11.87
N GLY A 338 -0.87 -9.40 -11.96
CA GLY A 338 -0.28 -8.40 -12.85
C GLY A 338 -0.77 -6.99 -12.49
N ILE A 339 -1.08 -6.71 -11.23
CA ILE A 339 -1.45 -5.37 -10.76
C ILE A 339 -0.17 -4.68 -10.32
N MET A 340 -0.03 -3.40 -10.66
CA MET A 340 1.08 -2.61 -10.17
C MET A 340 0.91 -2.34 -8.67
N ALA A 341 1.83 -2.86 -7.87
CA ALA A 341 1.82 -2.76 -6.42
C ALA A 341 3.11 -2.13 -5.88
N PHE A 342 2.98 -1.23 -4.91
CA PHE A 342 4.09 -0.72 -4.11
C PHE A 342 3.87 -1.03 -2.63
N THR A 343 4.91 -1.53 -1.97
CA THR A 343 5.03 -1.43 -0.52
C THR A 343 5.62 -0.06 -0.18
N ILE A 344 5.06 0.67 0.77
CA ILE A 344 5.61 1.96 1.20
C ILE A 344 5.97 1.89 2.68
N GLU A 345 7.26 2.01 2.98
CA GLU A 345 7.81 2.11 4.32
C GLU A 345 7.76 3.57 4.76
N ILE A 346 6.75 3.94 5.55
CA ILE A 346 6.56 5.30 6.04
C ILE A 346 7.60 5.61 7.13
N TRP A 347 8.00 6.87 7.20
CA TRP A 347 8.84 7.47 8.22
C TRP A 347 10.33 7.12 8.14
N ASN A 348 11.15 8.16 8.18
CA ASN A 348 12.60 8.08 8.18
C ASN A 348 13.18 9.04 9.23
N ILE A 349 13.51 8.49 10.40
CA ILE A 349 14.13 9.26 11.49
C ILE A 349 15.52 9.82 11.12
N ALA A 350 16.26 9.14 10.23
CA ALA A 350 17.58 9.60 9.79
C ALA A 350 17.47 10.90 8.99
N GLU A 351 16.47 11.01 8.11
CA GLU A 351 16.18 12.24 7.37
C GLU A 351 15.89 13.40 8.34
N GLN A 352 15.12 13.16 9.41
CA GLN A 352 14.82 14.19 10.41
C GLN A 352 16.07 14.65 11.17
N ALA A 353 17.02 13.75 11.38
CA ALA A 353 18.33 14.04 11.95
C ALA A 353 19.31 14.68 10.94
N GLY A 354 18.90 14.94 9.70
CA GLY A 354 19.73 15.54 8.64
C GLY A 354 20.70 14.56 7.99
N ILE A 355 20.44 13.25 8.09
CA ILE A 355 21.29 12.19 7.56
C ILE A 355 20.76 11.74 6.20
N GLN A 356 21.64 11.70 5.20
CA GLN A 356 21.36 11.12 3.89
C GLN A 356 21.77 9.64 3.91
N VAL A 357 20.79 8.74 3.91
CA VAL A 357 21.03 7.29 3.96
C VAL A 357 21.23 6.75 2.55
N THR A 358 22.36 6.11 2.30
CA THR A 358 22.70 5.51 0.99
C THR A 358 22.34 4.03 0.88
N ASP A 359 22.35 3.30 2.01
CA ASP A 359 21.98 1.89 2.11
C ASP A 359 20.98 1.72 3.28
N LEU A 360 19.69 1.58 2.93
CA LEU A 360 18.63 1.51 3.94
C LEU A 360 18.77 0.26 4.83
N PRO A 361 19.00 -0.96 4.29
CA PRO A 361 19.14 -2.13 5.15
C PRO A 361 20.32 -2.07 6.12
N ASP A 362 21.49 -1.65 5.66
CA ASP A 362 22.67 -1.53 6.51
C ASP A 362 22.43 -0.54 7.65
N PHE A 363 21.82 0.60 7.34
CA PHE A 363 21.52 1.66 8.31
C PHE A 363 20.44 1.27 9.33
N PHE A 364 19.30 0.76 8.86
CA PHE A 364 18.10 0.56 9.69
C PHE A 364 18.00 -0.83 10.32
N PHE A 365 18.55 -1.87 9.69
CA PHE A 365 18.36 -3.26 10.14
C PHE A 365 19.67 -3.93 10.58
N LYS A 366 20.82 -3.57 10.00
CA LYS A 366 22.13 -4.13 10.40
C LYS A 366 22.89 -3.22 11.38
N GLY A 367 22.34 -2.05 11.71
CA GLY A 367 22.91 -1.12 12.69
C GLY A 367 24.27 -0.54 12.28
N LYS A 368 24.61 -0.56 10.99
CA LYS A 368 25.84 0.02 10.45
C LYS A 368 25.64 1.52 10.30
N ARG A 369 25.89 2.22 11.40
CA ARG A 369 25.83 3.68 11.50
C ARG A 369 27.12 4.19 12.14
N THR A 370 27.61 5.34 11.71
CA THR A 370 28.75 5.97 12.37
C THR A 370 28.38 6.48 13.76
N ASP A 371 29.38 6.76 14.59
CA ASP A 371 29.14 7.34 15.91
C ASP A 371 28.46 8.73 15.76
N GLU A 372 28.86 9.52 14.77
CA GLU A 372 28.27 10.83 14.46
C GLU A 372 26.80 10.72 14.06
N GLU A 373 26.44 9.72 13.25
CA GLU A 373 25.05 9.48 12.84
C GLU A 373 24.17 9.09 14.03
N ASN A 374 24.65 8.17 14.88
CA ASN A 374 23.92 7.79 16.10
C ASN A 374 23.73 9.00 17.04
N VAL A 375 24.76 9.84 17.19
CA VAL A 375 24.69 11.07 17.99
C VAL A 375 23.73 12.10 17.39
N ALA A 376 23.73 12.27 16.07
CA ALA A 376 22.81 13.18 15.40
C ALA A 376 21.34 12.78 15.62
N ILE A 377 21.03 11.48 15.51
CA ILE A 377 19.69 10.95 15.79
C ILE A 377 19.31 11.17 17.26
N LEU A 378 20.21 10.87 18.20
CA LEU A 378 19.94 11.11 19.63
C LEU A 378 19.65 12.58 19.90
N ARG A 379 20.50 13.50 19.40
CA ARG A 379 20.32 14.94 19.61
C ARG A 379 19.02 15.46 19.00
N TRP A 380 18.62 14.92 17.85
CA TRP A 380 17.31 15.23 17.27
C TRP A 380 16.19 14.74 18.19
N CYS A 381 16.25 13.48 18.65
CA CYS A 381 15.25 12.90 19.56
C CYS A 381 15.14 13.68 20.87
N GLU A 382 16.25 14.02 21.51
CA GLU A 382 16.26 14.76 22.77
C GLU A 382 15.62 16.14 22.62
N ARG A 383 15.88 16.82 21.49
CA ARG A 383 15.35 18.14 21.20
C ARG A 383 13.85 18.12 20.90
N GLU A 384 13.39 17.17 20.08
CA GLU A 384 12.00 17.16 19.61
C GLU A 384 11.06 16.33 20.51
N LEU A 385 11.58 15.27 21.13
CA LEU A 385 10.77 14.23 21.79
C LEU A 385 11.12 14.05 23.28
N GLY A 386 12.33 14.42 23.70
CA GLY A 386 12.82 14.21 25.06
C GLY A 386 12.75 12.74 25.46
N GLU A 387 12.24 12.48 26.67
CA GLU A 387 12.11 11.12 27.21
C GLU A 387 11.07 10.24 26.49
N ARG A 388 10.33 10.77 25.50
CA ARG A 388 9.43 9.96 24.66
C ARG A 388 10.17 9.12 23.61
N ALA A 389 11.44 9.41 23.36
CA ALA A 389 12.25 8.67 22.39
C ALA A 389 13.50 8.05 23.00
N TYR A 390 14.07 8.68 24.02
CA TYR A 390 15.26 8.19 24.70
C TYR A 390 15.19 8.45 26.20
N VAL A 391 15.27 7.40 27.00
CA VAL A 391 15.27 7.48 28.47
C VAL A 391 16.69 7.31 28.98
N THR A 392 17.11 8.23 29.86
CA THR A 392 18.45 8.15 30.46
C THR A 392 18.57 6.89 31.32
N TRP A 393 19.69 6.18 31.17
CA TRP A 393 20.00 5.00 31.97
C TRP A 393 19.98 5.32 33.46
N ARG A 394 19.20 4.56 34.22
CA ARG A 394 19.08 4.68 35.68
C ARG A 394 19.31 3.33 36.33
N LYS A 395 20.01 3.34 37.47
CA LYS A 395 20.19 2.13 38.29
C LYS A 395 18.84 1.59 38.75
N PHE A 396 18.71 0.28 38.76
CA PHE A 396 17.54 -0.46 39.20
C PHE A 396 17.98 -1.74 39.91
N ASP A 397 17.36 -2.07 41.04
CA ASP A 397 17.62 -3.31 41.76
C ASP A 397 16.73 -4.42 41.20
N HIS A 398 17.27 -5.19 40.25
CA HIS A 398 16.55 -6.24 39.57
C HIS A 398 16.37 -7.45 40.49
N PRO A 399 15.15 -7.97 40.69
CA PRO A 399 14.86 -8.99 41.69
C PRO A 399 15.62 -10.31 41.48
N GLN A 400 16.09 -10.57 40.25
CA GLN A 400 16.86 -11.76 39.90
C GLN A 400 18.35 -11.47 39.64
N LEU A 401 18.70 -10.26 39.16
CA LEU A 401 20.03 -9.97 38.61
C LEU A 401 20.87 -9.06 39.54
N GLY A 402 20.26 -8.50 40.59
CA GLY A 402 20.86 -7.44 41.39
C GLY A 402 20.88 -6.11 40.64
N GLU A 403 21.90 -5.29 40.85
CA GLU A 403 21.99 -3.97 40.22
C GLU A 403 22.11 -4.08 38.69
N VAL A 404 21.14 -3.50 37.98
CA VAL A 404 21.15 -3.29 36.52
C VAL A 404 20.86 -1.82 36.22
N GLU A 405 20.91 -1.41 34.96
CA GLU A 405 20.39 -0.10 34.54
C GLU A 405 19.26 -0.26 33.53
N ILE A 406 18.17 0.50 33.71
CA ILE A 406 17.03 0.56 32.77
C ILE A 406 17.05 1.90 32.05
N GLY A 407 16.77 1.91 30.75
CA GLY A 407 16.75 3.10 29.91
C GLY A 407 16.85 2.78 28.42
N GLY A 408 17.46 3.68 27.65
CA GLY A 408 17.70 3.50 26.23
C GLY A 408 16.55 3.99 25.34
N TRP A 409 16.39 3.38 24.17
CA TRP A 409 15.46 3.80 23.13
C TRP A 409 14.02 3.36 23.42
N ASP A 410 13.10 4.33 23.42
CA ASP A 410 11.66 4.08 23.31
C ASP A 410 11.27 4.21 21.83
N ARG A 411 11.12 3.06 21.17
CA ARG A 411 11.16 2.97 19.70
C ARG A 411 9.81 3.21 19.02
N LEU A 412 8.70 2.97 19.69
CA LEU A 412 7.40 2.83 19.02
C LEU A 412 6.99 4.12 18.28
N TYR A 413 7.13 5.28 18.93
CA TYR A 413 6.79 6.59 18.39
C TYR A 413 8.02 7.46 18.10
N SER A 414 9.15 6.83 17.79
CA SER A 414 10.39 7.51 17.40
C SER A 414 11.02 6.84 16.18
N TRP A 415 11.39 5.56 16.31
CA TRP A 415 12.01 4.78 15.24
C TRP A 415 10.97 4.13 14.35
N GLN A 416 9.98 3.47 14.95
CA GLN A 416 9.04 2.64 14.21
C GLN A 416 7.94 3.48 13.55
N ASN A 417 7.36 4.43 14.29
CA ASN A 417 6.34 5.33 13.75
C ASN A 417 6.80 6.78 13.86
N PRO A 418 6.30 7.67 12.98
CA PRO A 418 6.48 9.10 13.16
C PRO A 418 5.91 9.52 14.53
N PRO A 419 6.57 10.39 15.28
CA PRO A 419 5.91 11.09 16.37
C PRO A 419 4.67 11.83 15.84
N VAL A 420 3.66 12.02 16.70
CA VAL A 420 2.38 12.63 16.30
C VAL A 420 2.55 14.03 15.70
N GLU A 421 3.60 14.75 16.09
CA GLU A 421 3.97 16.07 15.55
C GLU A 421 4.34 16.04 14.06
N TYR A 422 4.72 14.87 13.55
CA TYR A 422 5.14 14.63 12.16
C TYR A 422 4.13 13.78 11.36
N LEU A 423 3.21 13.08 12.04
CA LEU A 423 2.24 12.18 11.43
C LEU A 423 1.39 12.86 10.35
N ALA A 424 0.94 14.10 10.57
CA ALA A 424 0.16 14.85 9.58
C ALA A 424 0.94 15.10 8.28
N GLY A 425 2.24 15.40 8.40
CA GLY A 425 3.12 15.58 7.25
C GLY A 425 3.32 14.29 6.46
N GLU A 426 3.40 13.16 7.16
CA GLU A 426 3.46 11.82 6.57
C GLU A 426 2.17 11.45 5.83
N CYS A 427 1.01 11.74 6.43
CA CYS A 427 -0.28 11.55 5.79
C CYS A 427 -0.41 12.36 4.49
N GLU A 428 -0.04 13.64 4.52
CA GLU A 428 -0.20 14.53 3.38
C GLU A 428 0.71 14.17 2.20
N ARG A 429 1.99 13.86 2.45
CA ARG A 429 2.93 13.47 1.37
C ARG A 429 2.53 12.16 0.70
N ASN A 430 2.04 11.19 1.49
CA ASN A 430 1.54 9.92 0.95
C ASN A 430 0.21 10.10 0.21
N PHE A 431 -0.68 10.96 0.70
CA PHE A 431 -1.94 11.28 0.02
C PHE A 431 -1.73 11.87 -1.37
N LYS A 432 -0.72 12.73 -1.55
CA LYS A 432 -0.34 13.25 -2.88
C LYS A 432 0.01 12.12 -3.85
N PHE A 433 0.75 11.11 -3.40
CA PHE A 433 1.07 9.95 -4.24
C PHE A 433 -0.17 9.09 -4.51
N ILE A 434 -1.03 8.85 -3.52
CA ILE A 434 -2.31 8.15 -3.70
C ILE A 434 -3.14 8.80 -4.82
N VAL A 435 -3.30 10.12 -4.78
CA VAL A 435 -4.07 10.88 -5.80
C VAL A 435 -3.45 10.71 -7.19
N ALA A 436 -2.13 10.85 -7.30
CA ALA A 436 -1.43 10.70 -8.58
C ALA A 436 -1.52 9.26 -9.13
N PHE A 437 -1.32 8.26 -8.28
CA PHE A 437 -1.34 6.85 -8.69
C PHE A 437 -2.74 6.37 -9.04
N ALA A 438 -3.76 6.80 -8.29
CA ALA A 438 -5.16 6.56 -8.63
C ALA A 438 -5.53 7.20 -9.97
N GLY A 439 -5.09 8.45 -10.21
CA GLY A 439 -5.30 9.14 -11.50
C GLY A 439 -4.61 8.46 -12.68
N ALA A 440 -3.51 7.73 -12.44
CA ALA A 440 -2.76 7.02 -13.47
C ALA A 440 -3.43 5.72 -13.96
N THR A 441 -4.34 5.12 -13.16
CA THR A 441 -5.06 3.90 -13.55
C THR A 441 -5.79 4.06 -14.89
N PRO A 442 -5.90 2.99 -15.70
CA PRO A 442 -6.53 3.07 -17.03
C PRO A 442 -7.97 3.53 -16.92
N ARG A 443 -8.48 4.24 -17.93
CA ARG A 443 -9.91 4.59 -18.02
C ARG A 443 -10.32 4.57 -19.48
N ILE A 444 -11.31 3.75 -19.80
CA ILE A 444 -11.95 3.82 -21.11
C ILE A 444 -12.96 4.96 -21.16
N THR A 445 -13.09 5.60 -22.33
CA THR A 445 -14.10 6.62 -22.66
C THR A 445 -14.64 6.38 -24.08
N PHE A 446 -15.87 6.85 -24.35
CA PHE A 446 -16.36 6.92 -25.72
C PHE A 446 -15.82 8.20 -26.38
N ARG A 447 -14.89 8.06 -27.33
CA ARG A 447 -14.44 9.18 -28.15
C ARG A 447 -15.56 9.62 -29.11
N SER A 448 -16.18 8.66 -29.79
CA SER A 448 -17.36 8.91 -30.62
C SER A 448 -18.30 7.71 -30.64
N VAL A 449 -19.58 8.00 -30.85
CA VAL A 449 -20.62 7.02 -31.16
C VAL A 449 -21.43 7.64 -32.28
N ASP A 450 -21.12 7.22 -33.49
CA ASP A 450 -21.62 7.80 -34.72
C ASP A 450 -22.67 6.86 -35.32
N VAL A 451 -23.85 7.41 -35.64
CA VAL A 451 -24.90 6.67 -36.33
C VAL A 451 -25.13 7.31 -37.69
N THR A 452 -24.91 6.54 -38.76
CA THR A 452 -25.13 6.97 -40.15
C THR A 452 -26.34 6.24 -40.72
N ASP A 453 -27.32 6.96 -41.28
CA ASP A 453 -28.38 6.34 -42.06
C ASP A 453 -27.83 5.77 -43.38
N LEU A 454 -28.13 4.51 -43.66
CA LEU A 454 -27.77 3.81 -44.89
C LEU A 454 -28.97 3.64 -45.83
N GLY A 455 -30.15 4.12 -45.43
CA GLY A 455 -31.41 3.95 -46.15
C GLY A 455 -32.07 2.60 -45.87
N HIS A 456 -33.35 2.49 -46.27
CA HIS A 456 -34.19 1.31 -46.08
C HIS A 456 -34.29 0.82 -44.62
N GLY A 457 -34.22 1.75 -43.67
CA GLY A 457 -34.27 1.44 -42.24
C GLY A 457 -33.00 0.78 -41.72
N ASN A 458 -31.87 0.90 -42.42
CA ASN A 458 -30.57 0.42 -41.98
C ASN A 458 -29.69 1.58 -41.51
N HIS A 459 -28.96 1.36 -40.42
CA HIS A 459 -28.06 2.32 -39.82
C HIS A 459 -26.68 1.70 -39.62
N ARG A 460 -25.61 2.41 -39.96
CA ARG A 460 -24.26 2.09 -39.54
C ARG A 460 -24.02 2.72 -38.17
N VAL A 461 -23.70 1.90 -37.18
CA VAL A 461 -23.30 2.35 -35.84
C VAL A 461 -21.80 2.13 -35.70
N ARG A 462 -21.03 3.21 -35.62
CA ARG A 462 -19.58 3.18 -35.43
C ARG A 462 -19.22 3.75 -34.06
N VAL A 463 -18.48 2.98 -33.27
CA VAL A 463 -18.10 3.33 -31.90
C VAL A 463 -16.59 3.38 -31.82
N ILE A 464 -16.05 4.50 -31.35
CA ILE A 464 -14.64 4.65 -31.02
C ILE A 464 -14.50 4.71 -29.50
N VAL A 465 -13.76 3.75 -28.94
CA VAL A 465 -13.37 3.73 -27.54
C VAL A 465 -11.91 4.11 -27.43
N GLU A 466 -11.58 4.98 -26.48
CA GLU A 466 -10.21 5.36 -26.18
C GLU A 466 -9.88 5.06 -24.72
N ASN A 467 -8.60 4.78 -24.43
CA ASN A 467 -8.05 4.83 -23.09
C ASN A 467 -7.40 6.19 -22.87
N ASP A 468 -7.95 6.97 -21.93
CA ASP A 468 -7.40 8.28 -21.54
C ASP A 468 -6.59 8.21 -20.23
N GLY A 469 -6.45 7.02 -19.66
CA GLY A 469 -5.61 6.75 -18.50
C GLY A 469 -4.12 6.67 -18.83
N TYR A 470 -3.30 6.83 -17.79
CA TYR A 470 -1.84 6.80 -17.96
C TYR A 470 -1.35 5.38 -18.26
N PHE A 471 -1.89 4.39 -17.57
CA PHE A 471 -1.58 2.98 -17.77
C PHE A 471 -2.38 2.38 -18.94
N PRO A 472 -1.85 1.33 -19.59
CA PRO A 472 -2.63 0.55 -20.54
C PRO A 472 -3.81 -0.11 -19.83
N THR A 473 -4.85 -0.45 -20.59
CA THR A 473 -6.06 -1.12 -20.04
C THR A 473 -5.78 -2.49 -19.42
N CYS A 474 -4.66 -3.15 -19.78
CA CYS A 474 -4.18 -4.34 -19.09
C CYS A 474 -3.46 -4.04 -17.76
N GLY A 475 -3.13 -2.79 -17.47
CA GLY A 475 -2.30 -2.36 -16.34
C GLY A 475 -0.82 -2.66 -16.54
N THR A 476 -0.48 -3.94 -16.72
CA THR A 476 0.90 -4.42 -16.89
C THR A 476 0.97 -5.52 -17.97
N ARG A 477 2.17 -5.74 -18.52
CA ARG A 477 2.45 -6.84 -19.46
C ARG A 477 2.45 -8.19 -18.74
N GLN A 478 2.78 -8.22 -17.45
CA GLN A 478 2.57 -9.39 -16.59
C GLN A 478 1.10 -9.85 -16.60
N ALA A 479 0.12 -8.93 -16.52
CA ALA A 479 -1.30 -9.30 -16.54
C ALA A 479 -1.74 -9.96 -17.86
N VAL A 480 -1.15 -9.53 -18.98
CA VAL A 480 -1.38 -10.12 -20.31
C VAL A 480 -0.77 -11.53 -20.38
N THR A 481 0.48 -11.68 -19.90
CA THR A 481 1.19 -12.97 -19.88
C THR A 481 0.44 -14.01 -19.06
N LEU A 482 -0.10 -13.61 -17.91
CA LEU A 482 -0.91 -14.46 -17.03
C LEU A 482 -2.33 -14.72 -17.56
N LYS A 483 -2.79 -13.98 -18.58
CA LYS A 483 -4.17 -13.99 -19.09
C LYS A 483 -5.22 -13.65 -18.02
N VAL A 484 -4.87 -12.72 -17.12
CA VAL A 484 -5.75 -12.23 -16.05
C VAL A 484 -6.29 -10.83 -16.31
N ALA A 485 -5.75 -10.11 -17.31
CA ALA A 485 -6.35 -8.88 -17.81
C ALA A 485 -7.41 -9.18 -18.86
N GLU A 486 -8.63 -8.70 -18.64
CA GLU A 486 -9.67 -8.74 -19.67
C GLU A 486 -9.43 -7.67 -20.74
N PRO A 487 -9.54 -8.00 -22.03
CA PRO A 487 -9.46 -7.00 -23.09
C PRO A 487 -10.70 -6.12 -23.10
N VAL A 488 -10.59 -4.94 -23.71
CA VAL A 488 -11.72 -4.05 -23.96
C VAL A 488 -12.64 -4.71 -24.98
N LYS A 489 -13.90 -4.88 -24.62
CA LYS A 489 -14.97 -5.37 -25.48
C LYS A 489 -16.04 -4.32 -25.61
N VAL A 490 -16.62 -4.21 -26.80
CA VAL A 490 -17.79 -3.35 -27.04
C VAL A 490 -18.92 -4.23 -27.56
N SER A 491 -20.07 -4.12 -26.93
CA SER A 491 -21.28 -4.84 -27.30
C SER A 491 -22.42 -3.90 -27.63
N ILE A 492 -23.28 -4.30 -28.55
CA ILE A 492 -24.55 -3.64 -28.85
C ILE A 492 -25.71 -4.55 -28.48
N ALA A 493 -26.71 -4.00 -27.80
CA ALA A 493 -27.97 -4.68 -27.46
C ALA A 493 -29.16 -3.82 -27.90
N PHE A 494 -30.27 -4.43 -28.30
CA PHE A 494 -31.42 -3.72 -28.85
C PHE A 494 -32.61 -3.76 -27.88
N ALA A 495 -33.37 -2.66 -27.83
CA ALA A 495 -34.77 -2.70 -27.42
C ALA A 495 -35.63 -3.11 -28.63
N ASP A 496 -36.83 -3.65 -28.38
CA ASP A 496 -37.73 -4.18 -29.42
C ASP A 496 -37.80 -3.29 -30.69
N GLY A 497 -37.76 -3.92 -31.87
CA GLY A 497 -37.89 -3.23 -33.16
C GLY A 497 -36.59 -2.98 -33.93
N CYS A 498 -35.43 -3.39 -33.39
CA CYS A 498 -34.13 -3.37 -34.09
C CYS A 498 -33.51 -4.77 -34.16
N SER A 499 -32.70 -5.02 -35.19
CA SER A 499 -31.95 -6.28 -35.36
C SER A 499 -30.59 -6.05 -35.98
N LEU A 500 -29.64 -6.93 -35.69
CA LEU A 500 -28.30 -6.87 -36.25
C LEU A 500 -28.27 -7.43 -37.67
N VAL A 501 -27.75 -6.64 -38.61
CA VAL A 501 -27.57 -7.05 -40.02
C VAL A 501 -26.15 -7.55 -40.27
N SER A 502 -25.15 -6.84 -39.76
CA SER A 502 -23.74 -7.17 -39.93
C SER A 502 -22.88 -6.70 -38.75
N GLY A 503 -21.77 -7.39 -38.51
CA GLY A 503 -20.91 -7.26 -37.33
C GLY A 503 -21.24 -8.33 -36.29
N ALA A 504 -20.30 -8.62 -35.39
CA ALA A 504 -20.56 -9.47 -34.22
C ALA A 504 -21.18 -8.63 -33.10
N GLU A 505 -22.18 -9.14 -32.39
CA GLU A 505 -22.85 -8.41 -31.28
C GLU A 505 -21.86 -7.84 -30.26
N THR A 506 -20.82 -8.61 -29.96
CA THR A 506 -19.67 -8.17 -29.15
C THR A 506 -18.40 -8.21 -29.99
N GLN A 507 -17.66 -7.11 -30.02
CA GLN A 507 -16.38 -6.97 -30.71
C GLN A 507 -15.26 -6.77 -29.68
N ASN A 508 -14.14 -7.45 -29.88
CA ASN A 508 -12.96 -7.37 -29.02
C ASN A 508 -11.99 -6.35 -29.58
N LEU A 509 -11.73 -5.28 -28.83
CA LEU A 509 -10.79 -4.21 -29.18
C LEU A 509 -9.36 -4.47 -28.69
N GLY A 510 -9.13 -5.61 -28.01
CA GLY A 510 -7.84 -5.94 -27.41
C GLY A 510 -7.54 -5.10 -26.17
N HIS A 511 -6.26 -4.96 -25.84
CA HIS A 511 -5.82 -4.05 -24.80
C HIS A 511 -5.40 -2.73 -25.45
N LEU A 512 -6.08 -1.65 -25.07
CA LEU A 512 -5.71 -0.30 -25.47
C LEU A 512 -4.51 0.16 -24.64
N ASP A 513 -3.53 0.74 -25.33
CA ASP A 513 -2.34 1.34 -24.72
C ASP A 513 -2.69 2.54 -23.82
N GLY A 514 -1.81 2.85 -22.88
CA GLY A 514 -1.92 4.04 -22.04
C GLY A 514 -1.08 5.20 -22.57
N ILE A 515 -1.20 6.37 -21.95
CA ILE A 515 -0.31 7.51 -22.24
C ILE A 515 1.16 7.09 -22.10
N VAL A 516 1.47 6.25 -21.10
CA VAL A 516 2.83 5.82 -20.82
C VAL A 516 3.45 4.99 -21.94
N ASP A 517 2.66 4.21 -22.69
CA ASP A 517 3.17 3.41 -23.81
C ASP A 517 3.62 4.28 -24.98
N SER A 518 3.08 5.50 -25.11
CA SER A 518 3.55 6.49 -26.09
C SER A 518 4.89 7.13 -25.71
N ILE A 519 5.26 7.05 -24.42
CA ILE A 519 6.49 7.62 -23.83
C ILE A 519 7.59 6.57 -23.67
N LEU A 520 7.23 5.32 -23.32
CA LEU A 520 8.18 4.22 -23.08
C LEU A 520 8.62 3.49 -24.36
N GLY A 521 8.27 4.00 -25.55
CA GLY A 521 8.79 3.51 -26.82
C GLY A 521 10.30 3.67 -26.92
N THR A 522 10.97 2.76 -27.63
CA THR A 522 12.40 2.91 -27.96
C THR A 522 12.60 4.21 -28.76
N PHE A 523 13.42 5.13 -28.23
CA PHE A 523 13.77 6.46 -28.78
C PHE A 523 12.78 7.62 -28.55
N VAL A 524 12.29 7.79 -27.32
CA VAL A 524 11.63 9.06 -26.94
C VAL A 524 12.68 10.08 -26.46
N ASP A 525 13.23 10.82 -27.42
CA ASP A 525 13.98 12.05 -27.17
C ASP A 525 13.05 13.24 -27.51
N PRO A 526 12.69 14.12 -26.55
CA PRO A 526 11.84 15.27 -26.80
C PRO A 526 12.45 16.26 -27.82
N VAL A 527 13.75 16.14 -28.13
CA VAL A 527 14.46 16.90 -29.16
C VAL A 527 14.30 16.27 -30.56
N GLN A 528 14.09 14.95 -30.66
CA GLN A 528 14.12 14.24 -31.96
C GLN A 528 12.78 13.65 -32.40
N PHE A 529 11.85 13.34 -31.50
CA PHE A 529 10.58 12.70 -31.84
C PHE A 529 9.41 13.24 -31.01
N SER A 530 8.28 13.46 -31.67
CA SER A 530 6.97 13.60 -31.01
C SER A 530 6.26 12.25 -31.04
N GLY A 531 6.10 11.62 -29.87
CA GLY A 531 5.36 10.36 -29.76
C GLY A 531 3.93 10.52 -30.29
N ALA A 532 3.51 9.60 -31.17
CA ALA A 532 2.12 9.41 -31.56
C ALA A 532 1.82 7.92 -31.51
N THR A 533 0.85 7.52 -30.69
CA THR A 533 0.34 6.14 -30.71
C THR A 533 -1.17 6.19 -30.90
N GLU A 534 -1.64 5.62 -31.99
CA GLU A 534 -3.06 5.30 -32.20
C GLU A 534 -3.49 4.07 -31.37
N GLY A 535 -2.56 3.39 -30.70
CA GLY A 535 -2.78 2.16 -29.92
C GLY A 535 -3.66 2.33 -28.67
N ASN A 536 -3.94 3.56 -28.25
CA ASN A 536 -4.88 3.85 -27.16
C ASN A 536 -6.35 3.88 -27.63
N VAL A 537 -6.63 3.58 -28.91
CA VAL A 537 -7.95 3.66 -29.52
C VAL A 537 -8.35 2.34 -30.16
N GLY A 538 -9.61 1.93 -29.97
CA GLY A 538 -10.21 0.81 -30.69
C GLY A 538 -11.55 1.21 -31.31
N THR A 539 -11.89 0.60 -32.45
CA THR A 539 -13.15 0.87 -33.17
C THR A 539 -13.98 -0.40 -33.28
N ALA A 540 -15.27 -0.29 -32.99
CA ALA A 540 -16.27 -1.31 -33.29
C ALA A 540 -17.33 -0.75 -34.25
N GLU A 541 -17.83 -1.58 -35.15
CA GLU A 541 -18.82 -1.15 -36.15
C GLU A 541 -19.89 -2.22 -36.41
N TRP A 542 -21.15 -1.78 -36.49
CA TRP A 542 -22.30 -2.64 -36.81
C TRP A 542 -23.15 -2.01 -37.91
N VAL A 543 -23.85 -2.87 -38.65
CA VAL A 543 -25.02 -2.47 -39.44
C VAL A 543 -26.26 -3.01 -38.73
N VAL A 544 -27.20 -2.11 -38.42
CA VAL A 544 -28.42 -2.39 -37.67
C VAL A 544 -29.63 -2.07 -38.54
N SER A 545 -30.65 -2.90 -38.53
CA SER A 545 -31.94 -2.65 -39.20
C SER A 545 -33.03 -2.36 -38.19
N GLY A 546 -33.95 -1.45 -38.52
CA GLY A 546 -35.15 -1.14 -37.75
C GLY A 546 -35.07 0.16 -36.96
N THR A 547 -36.19 0.53 -36.35
CA THR A 547 -36.39 1.79 -35.63
C THR A 547 -36.61 1.52 -34.16
N GLY A 548 -35.75 2.06 -33.29
CA GLY A 548 -35.79 1.79 -31.86
C GLY A 548 -34.55 2.30 -31.15
N ARG A 549 -34.32 1.81 -29.93
CA ARG A 549 -33.14 2.17 -29.13
C ARG A 549 -32.15 1.01 -29.12
N ALA A 550 -30.87 1.35 -29.21
CA ALA A 550 -29.78 0.42 -28.97
C ALA A 550 -28.92 0.89 -27.79
N VAL A 551 -28.45 -0.06 -26.99
CA VAL A 551 -27.56 0.16 -25.85
C VAL A 551 -26.19 -0.36 -26.23
N ILE A 552 -25.21 0.54 -26.24
CA ILE A 552 -23.81 0.23 -26.46
C ILE A 552 -23.14 0.14 -25.10
N THR A 553 -22.46 -0.95 -24.82
CA THR A 553 -21.64 -1.12 -23.62
C THR A 553 -20.19 -1.35 -24.03
N ALA A 554 -19.29 -0.53 -23.51
CA ALA A 554 -17.85 -0.78 -23.56
C ALA A 554 -17.39 -1.20 -22.17
N ALA A 555 -16.65 -2.29 -22.06
CA ALA A 555 -16.11 -2.77 -20.79
C ALA A 555 -14.73 -3.39 -21.02
N GLY A 556 -13.78 -3.13 -20.13
CA GLY A 556 -12.48 -3.78 -20.21
C GLY A 556 -11.80 -3.78 -18.86
N GLY A 557 -11.68 -4.97 -18.27
CA GLY A 557 -10.96 -5.24 -17.02
C GLY A 557 -10.84 -4.05 -16.07
N ARG A 558 -9.64 -3.47 -16.02
CA ARG A 558 -9.29 -2.36 -15.12
C ARG A 558 -9.66 -0.97 -15.65
N GLY A 559 -9.98 -0.84 -16.93
CA GLY A 559 -10.36 0.42 -17.57
C GLY A 559 -11.79 0.87 -17.26
N GLY A 560 -12.59 0.00 -16.63
CA GLY A 560 -13.97 0.27 -16.25
C GLY A 560 -14.99 -0.16 -17.30
N ARG A 561 -16.23 0.29 -17.09
CA ARG A 561 -17.40 -0.01 -17.90
C ARG A 561 -18.19 1.27 -18.18
N LEU A 562 -18.64 1.41 -19.42
CA LEU A 562 -19.44 2.53 -19.90
C LEU A 562 -20.65 2.01 -20.66
N THR A 563 -21.75 2.75 -20.57
CA THR A 563 -22.96 2.45 -21.34
C THR A 563 -23.50 3.72 -21.98
N LYS A 564 -23.91 3.64 -23.25
CA LYS A 564 -24.56 4.74 -23.98
C LYS A 564 -25.77 4.20 -24.73
N THR A 565 -26.91 4.85 -24.57
CA THR A 565 -28.11 4.55 -25.37
C THR A 565 -28.12 5.45 -26.60
N ILE A 566 -28.36 4.88 -27.76
CA ILE A 566 -28.58 5.60 -29.03
C ILE A 566 -30.01 5.35 -29.51
N ASP A 567 -30.54 6.33 -30.23
CA ASP A 567 -31.86 6.28 -30.85
C ASP A 567 -31.73 6.18 -32.38
N LEU A 568 -32.32 5.15 -32.95
CA LEU A 568 -32.32 4.86 -34.39
C LEU A 568 -33.60 5.36 -35.07
N THR A 569 -34.53 5.99 -34.35
CA THR A 569 -35.82 6.46 -34.91
C THR A 569 -35.73 7.76 -35.73
N CYS A 570 -34.65 8.56 -35.61
CA CYS A 570 -34.68 9.97 -36.02
C CYS A 570 -33.65 10.42 -37.08
N ILE A 571 -33.00 9.52 -37.81
CA ILE A 571 -31.95 9.92 -38.79
C ILE A 571 -32.52 10.11 -40.20
N SER A 572 -33.58 10.91 -40.33
CA SER A 572 -34.06 11.36 -41.63
C SER A 572 -34.16 12.89 -41.65
N ARG A 573 -33.02 13.59 -41.78
CA ARG A 573 -33.01 15.01 -42.19
C ARG A 573 -31.64 15.45 -42.69
N SER A 574 -31.38 15.22 -43.97
CA SER A 574 -30.67 16.16 -44.82
C SER A 574 -30.80 15.75 -46.29
N LEU A 575 -31.88 16.17 -46.94
CA LEU A 575 -31.97 16.35 -48.39
C LEU A 575 -33.21 17.21 -48.63
N GLU A 576 -32.99 18.52 -48.80
CA GLU A 576 -33.70 19.41 -49.72
C GLU A 576 -33.34 20.87 -49.38
N ALA A 577 -32.27 21.36 -50.00
CA ALA A 577 -32.10 22.78 -50.26
C ALA A 577 -31.43 22.95 -51.63
N GLY A 578 -32.26 23.30 -52.62
CA GLY A 578 -31.82 24.07 -53.80
C GLY A 578 -31.46 23.27 -55.05
N ILE A 579 -32.46 22.71 -55.74
CA ILE A 579 -32.45 22.74 -57.21
C ILE A 579 -33.42 23.85 -57.62
N ALA A 580 -32.86 24.96 -58.08
CA ALA A 580 -33.55 25.85 -59.00
C ALA A 580 -32.83 25.68 -60.34
N ASP A 581 -33.61 25.36 -61.37
CA ASP A 581 -33.23 25.18 -62.78
C ASP A 581 -34.24 26.00 -63.60
N PRO A 582 -33.90 26.55 -64.79
CA PRO A 582 -32.61 26.97 -65.34
C PRO A 582 -32.40 28.49 -65.39
#